data_AF-A0A3R7GAI1-F1
#
_entry.id   AF-A0A3R7GAI1-F1
#
_cell.length_a   1.000
_cell.length_b   1.000
_cell.length_c   1.000
_cell.angle_alpha   90.00
_cell.angle_beta   90.00
_cell.angle_gamma   90.00
#
_symmetry.space_group_name_H-M   'P 1'
#
loop_
_entity.id
_entity.type
_entity.pdbx_description
1 polymer ?
#
loop_
_entity_poly.entity_id
_entity_poly.type
_entity_poly.pdbx_seq_one_letter_code
_entity_poly.pdbx_strand_id
1 'polypeptide(L)'
;MPRRVEPKSELVFRAAKARVRSYLLADGNGLALRVQPNGTKTWLFRYRRPGTGKENFHSLGPYPDITLTDARRSAATARSLVREGTDPVEHRRAEFAARRRVAEGAFHLVAQRWLDFKHKEWADETYRKAEFVVREYLTPALRNKPISTLATPEVKPVLEAIATHAPNLATKARQFLGGIVTYAVQNGLREDGAALTLRGVAPRHKKGHIPAITKPTDIAPLVIAIDAYKSPLTRAALKLTMLTGLRPGVVASVPWDEVNLETGEWHVAAERMKMRHDHIVPLPKQAIAVLNELQLLTGKGHYVFPSPARQKTPHLHRDALSKALREMGFQGKHATHGFRGMLRTVGRERLGMDIDVLEAQLAHAKRGDVQKAYDRTTFDDDRRRVMQEWADYIDRLSVPTTEVGSSKRT
;
A
#
# COMPACT_ATOMS: atom_id res chain seq x y z
N MET A 1 13.81 -45.78 54.02
CA MET A 1 12.65 -45.45 53.16
C MET A 1 12.24 -44.00 53.39
N PRO A 2 11.99 -43.18 52.35
CA PRO A 2 11.47 -41.83 52.57
C PRO A 2 10.07 -41.92 53.22
N ARG A 3 9.84 -41.14 54.29
CA ARG A 3 8.54 -41.07 54.97
C ARG A 3 7.43 -40.74 53.96
N ARG A 4 6.46 -41.63 53.80
CA ARG A 4 5.26 -41.37 52.98
C ARG A 4 4.45 -40.27 53.68
N VAL A 5 4.19 -39.18 52.97
CA VAL A 5 3.29 -38.13 53.45
C VAL A 5 1.87 -38.56 53.14
N GLU A 6 1.04 -38.67 54.17
CA GLU A 6 -0.37 -38.99 54.01
C GLU A 6 -1.18 -37.79 53.49
N PRO A 7 -2.16 -38.01 52.60
CA PRO A 7 -3.08 -36.98 52.13
C PRO A 7 -3.82 -36.31 53.28
N LYS A 8 -3.99 -35.00 53.21
CA LYS A 8 -4.65 -34.20 54.25
C LYS A 8 -6.06 -33.83 53.83
N SER A 9 -6.90 -33.51 54.81
CA SER A 9 -8.23 -32.96 54.55
C SER A 9 -8.16 -31.47 54.23
N GLU A 10 -9.18 -30.97 53.52
CA GLU A 10 -9.33 -29.54 53.17
C GLU A 10 -9.22 -28.62 54.41
N LEU A 11 -9.76 -29.06 55.54
CA LEU A 11 -9.72 -28.33 56.81
C LEU A 11 -8.29 -28.00 57.26
N VAL A 12 -7.32 -28.89 57.00
CA VAL A 12 -5.92 -28.68 57.37
C VAL A 12 -5.29 -27.56 56.54
N PHE A 13 -5.62 -27.48 55.26
CA PHE A 13 -5.12 -26.42 54.37
C PHE A 13 -5.79 -25.08 54.63
N ARG A 14 -7.10 -25.11 54.93
CA ARG A 14 -7.86 -23.93 55.36
C ARG A 14 -7.28 -23.34 56.64
N ALA A 15 -7.02 -24.17 57.65
CA ALA A 15 -6.51 -23.76 58.96
C ALA A 15 -5.03 -23.32 58.96
N ALA A 16 -4.29 -23.55 57.89
CA ALA A 16 -2.88 -23.18 57.80
C ALA A 16 -2.69 -21.65 57.91
N LYS A 17 -1.98 -21.20 58.95
CA LYS A 17 -1.70 -19.77 59.21
C LYS A 17 -0.33 -19.35 58.67
N ALA A 18 -0.19 -18.06 58.37
CA ALA A 18 1.09 -17.47 58.02
C ALA A 18 2.10 -17.62 59.16
N ARG A 19 3.39 -17.70 58.81
CA ARG A 19 4.52 -17.75 59.74
C ARG A 19 5.58 -16.77 59.30
N VAL A 20 6.56 -16.47 60.17
CA VAL A 20 7.69 -15.56 59.89
C VAL A 20 8.45 -15.96 58.61
N ARG A 21 8.54 -17.26 58.31
CA ARG A 21 9.11 -17.80 57.07
C ARG A 21 8.09 -18.62 56.29
N SER A 22 8.24 -18.64 54.97
CA SER A 22 7.41 -19.48 54.11
C SER A 22 7.62 -20.96 54.43
N TYR A 23 6.56 -21.75 54.31
CA TYR A 23 6.63 -23.19 54.53
C TYR A 23 5.69 -23.96 53.59
N LEU A 24 5.95 -25.26 53.46
CA LEU A 24 5.18 -26.17 52.62
C LEU A 24 4.38 -27.14 53.49
N LEU A 25 3.06 -27.19 53.29
CA LEU A 25 2.22 -28.28 53.80
C LEU A 25 2.08 -29.33 52.70
N ALA A 26 2.75 -30.47 52.84
CA ALA A 26 2.68 -31.55 51.88
C ALA A 26 1.36 -32.34 51.98
N ASP A 27 0.80 -32.69 50.82
CA ASP A 27 -0.41 -33.53 50.64
C ASP A 27 -0.09 -34.92 50.06
N GLY A 28 1.19 -35.21 49.84
CA GLY A 28 1.64 -36.45 49.20
C GLY A 28 1.73 -36.36 47.67
N ASN A 29 2.36 -37.37 47.05
CA ASN A 29 2.59 -37.44 45.60
C ASN A 29 3.20 -36.16 44.97
N GLY A 30 4.02 -35.45 45.73
CA GLY A 30 4.65 -34.20 45.31
C GLY A 30 3.76 -32.95 45.43
N LEU A 31 2.47 -33.07 45.74
CA LEU A 31 1.61 -31.92 45.98
C LEU A 31 1.90 -31.30 47.35
N ALA A 32 1.99 -29.98 47.41
CA ALA A 32 2.12 -29.21 48.64
C ALA A 32 1.46 -27.84 48.52
N LEU A 33 0.99 -27.29 49.64
CA LEU A 33 0.55 -25.91 49.74
C LEU A 33 1.68 -25.05 50.30
N ARG A 34 2.14 -24.06 49.53
CA ARG A 34 3.05 -23.03 50.03
C ARG A 34 2.26 -21.94 50.72
N VAL A 35 2.58 -21.69 51.99
CA VAL A 35 2.04 -20.57 52.77
C VAL A 35 3.14 -19.54 52.93
N GLN A 36 2.89 -18.33 52.46
CA GLN A 36 3.81 -17.20 52.56
C GLN A 36 3.59 -16.40 53.85
N PRO A 37 4.60 -15.63 54.33
CA PRO A 37 4.47 -14.80 55.53
C PRO A 37 3.35 -13.75 55.46
N ASN A 38 3.01 -13.29 54.26
CA ASN A 38 1.89 -12.39 54.00
C ASN A 38 0.52 -13.08 53.96
N GLY A 39 0.44 -14.38 54.24
CA GLY A 39 -0.81 -15.15 54.23
C GLY A 39 -1.24 -15.69 52.86
N THR A 40 -0.56 -15.33 51.77
CA THR A 40 -0.87 -15.90 50.44
C THR A 40 -0.56 -17.39 50.40
N LYS A 41 -1.50 -18.18 49.87
CA LYS A 41 -1.39 -19.63 49.76
C LYS A 41 -1.37 -20.05 48.29
N THR A 42 -0.47 -20.95 47.91
CA THR A 42 -0.33 -21.41 46.52
C THR A 42 -0.07 -22.90 46.47
N TRP A 43 -0.83 -23.62 45.64
CA TRP A 43 -0.58 -25.02 45.36
C TRP A 43 0.66 -25.19 44.51
N LEU A 44 1.58 -26.06 44.93
CA LEU A 44 2.79 -26.40 44.22
C LEU A 44 2.88 -27.91 44.03
N PHE A 45 3.36 -28.31 42.86
CA PHE A 45 3.78 -29.67 42.58
C PHE A 45 5.32 -29.73 42.56
N ARG A 46 5.89 -30.45 43.53
CA ARG A 46 7.32 -30.74 43.62
C ARG A 46 7.67 -31.95 42.77
N TYR A 47 8.64 -31.80 41.89
CA TYR A 47 9.12 -32.84 40.98
C TYR A 47 10.63 -32.71 40.76
N ARG A 48 11.24 -33.71 40.12
CA ARG A 48 12.61 -33.61 39.60
C ARG A 48 12.53 -33.36 38.10
N ARG A 49 13.26 -32.37 37.62
CA ARG A 49 13.27 -32.02 36.19
C ARG A 49 13.78 -33.21 35.37
N PRO A 50 13.04 -33.64 34.33
CA PRO A 50 13.55 -34.58 33.34
C PRO A 50 14.89 -34.07 32.76
N GLY A 51 15.84 -34.97 32.53
CA GLY A 51 17.20 -34.66 32.03
C GLY A 51 18.22 -34.23 33.09
N THR A 52 17.90 -33.27 33.97
CA THR A 52 18.88 -32.76 34.96
C THR A 52 18.76 -33.37 36.35
N GLY A 53 17.63 -33.98 36.69
CA GLY A 53 17.38 -34.60 38.00
C GLY A 53 17.24 -33.62 39.18
N LYS A 54 17.43 -32.31 38.96
CA LYS A 54 17.31 -31.27 39.99
C LYS A 54 15.86 -31.10 40.44
N GLU A 55 15.65 -30.91 41.74
CA GLU A 55 14.32 -30.61 42.28
C GLU A 55 13.80 -29.26 41.77
N ASN A 56 12.52 -29.22 41.42
CA ASN A 56 11.83 -28.02 40.99
C ASN A 56 10.36 -28.02 41.44
N PHE A 57 9.72 -26.85 41.37
CA PHE A 57 8.33 -26.65 41.73
C PHE A 57 7.53 -26.11 40.54
N HIS A 58 6.38 -26.73 40.29
CA HIS A 58 5.39 -26.27 39.32
C HIS A 58 4.20 -25.66 40.08
N SER A 59 3.96 -24.36 39.91
CA SER A 59 2.83 -23.67 40.57
C SER A 59 1.50 -24.05 39.91
N LEU A 60 0.56 -24.60 40.68
CA LEU A 60 -0.76 -25.03 40.19
C LEU A 60 -1.82 -23.94 40.31
N GLY A 61 -1.63 -22.96 41.20
CA GLY A 61 -2.52 -21.80 41.33
C GLY A 61 -2.74 -21.38 42.79
N PRO A 62 -3.40 -20.24 43.01
CA PRO A 62 -3.70 -19.72 44.34
C PRO A 62 -4.80 -20.54 45.04
N TYR A 63 -4.73 -20.59 46.36
CA TYR A 63 -5.80 -21.06 47.23
C TYR A 63 -6.52 -19.83 47.81
N PRO A 64 -7.87 -19.79 47.88
CA PRO A 64 -8.80 -20.90 47.66
C PRO A 64 -9.32 -21.07 46.22
N ASP A 65 -8.93 -20.22 45.26
CA ASP A 65 -9.46 -20.25 43.88
C ASP A 65 -9.30 -21.61 43.19
N ILE A 66 -8.20 -22.32 43.48
CA ILE A 66 -8.02 -23.72 43.12
C ILE A 66 -8.32 -24.59 44.34
N THR A 67 -9.37 -25.41 44.24
CA THR A 67 -9.77 -26.35 45.28
C THR A 67 -8.72 -27.46 45.46
N LEU A 68 -8.68 -28.13 46.61
CA LEU A 68 -7.79 -29.29 46.82
C LEU A 68 -8.02 -30.40 45.79
N THR A 69 -9.27 -30.63 45.39
CA THR A 69 -9.61 -31.63 44.36
C THR A 69 -8.99 -31.25 43.02
N ASP A 70 -9.10 -29.99 42.61
CA ASP A 70 -8.52 -29.50 41.37
C ASP A 70 -6.98 -29.50 41.43
N ALA A 71 -6.40 -29.12 42.56
CA ALA A 71 -4.96 -29.18 42.79
C ALA A 71 -4.42 -30.61 42.69
N ARG A 72 -5.13 -31.61 43.24
CA ARG A 72 -4.78 -33.04 43.10
C ARG A 72 -4.85 -33.50 41.65
N ARG A 73 -5.87 -33.08 40.90
CA ARG A 73 -6.03 -33.38 39.46
C ARG A 73 -4.90 -32.75 38.64
N SER A 74 -4.63 -31.46 38.81
CA SER A 74 -3.53 -30.78 38.11
C SER A 74 -2.16 -31.34 38.46
N ALA A 75 -1.94 -31.76 39.71
CA ALA A 75 -0.72 -32.45 40.11
C ALA A 75 -0.59 -33.84 39.43
N ALA A 76 -1.71 -34.55 39.21
CA ALA A 76 -1.70 -35.82 38.47
C ALA A 76 -1.32 -35.62 36.99
N THR A 77 -1.89 -34.61 36.33
CA THR A 77 -1.51 -34.24 34.95
C THR A 77 -0.03 -33.87 34.86
N ALA A 78 0.45 -33.00 35.76
CA ALA A 78 1.86 -32.61 35.79
C ALA A 78 2.79 -33.80 36.08
N ARG A 79 2.38 -34.76 36.92
CA ARG A 79 3.12 -36.02 37.12
C ARG A 79 3.19 -36.87 35.86
N SER A 80 2.12 -36.94 35.05
CA SER A 80 2.14 -37.68 33.78
C SER A 80 3.19 -37.10 32.84
N LEU A 81 3.19 -35.78 32.66
CA LEU A 81 4.18 -35.07 31.84
C LEU A 81 5.61 -35.40 32.27
N VAL A 82 5.89 -35.40 33.58
CA VAL A 82 7.22 -35.75 34.10
C VAL A 82 7.59 -37.21 33.80
N ARG A 83 6.63 -38.15 33.88
CA ARG A 83 6.85 -39.56 33.53
C ARG A 83 7.15 -39.75 32.05
N GLU A 84 6.53 -38.95 31.20
CA GLU A 84 6.76 -38.88 29.75
C GLU A 84 8.04 -38.11 29.38
N GLY A 85 8.83 -37.67 30.37
CA GLY A 85 10.09 -36.96 30.16
C GLY A 85 9.94 -35.46 29.84
N THR A 86 8.75 -34.89 29.97
CA THR A 86 8.47 -33.47 29.71
C THR A 86 8.45 -32.64 30.99
N ASP A 87 9.15 -31.50 31.02
CA ASP A 87 9.12 -30.56 32.15
C ASP A 87 7.78 -29.77 32.16
N PRO A 88 6.92 -29.88 33.21
CA PRO A 88 5.63 -29.20 33.26
C PRO A 88 5.70 -27.67 33.23
N VAL A 89 6.81 -27.07 33.70
CA VAL A 89 7.00 -25.62 33.65
C VAL A 89 7.28 -25.18 32.21
N GLU A 90 8.14 -25.91 31.49
CA GLU A 90 8.44 -25.61 30.09
C GLU A 90 7.25 -25.93 29.17
N HIS A 91 6.50 -27.00 29.43
CA HIS A 91 5.25 -27.29 28.73
C HIS A 91 4.25 -26.13 28.85
N ARG A 92 4.00 -25.64 30.08
CA ARG A 92 3.10 -24.49 30.28
C ARG A 92 3.62 -23.22 29.59
N ARG A 93 4.93 -22.97 29.64
CA ARG A 93 5.55 -21.84 28.92
C ARG A 93 5.36 -21.95 27.42
N ALA A 94 5.56 -23.14 26.85
CA ALA A 94 5.36 -23.43 25.44
C ALA A 94 3.90 -23.23 25.03
N GLU A 95 2.93 -23.73 25.82
CA GLU A 95 1.50 -23.51 25.57
C GLU A 95 1.13 -22.02 25.62
N PHE A 96 1.64 -21.27 26.60
CA PHE A 96 1.39 -19.83 26.69
C PHE A 96 2.01 -19.07 25.52
N ALA A 97 3.24 -19.43 25.12
CA ALA A 97 3.89 -18.87 23.94
C ALA A 97 3.11 -19.20 22.66
N ALA A 98 2.60 -20.42 22.51
CA ALA A 98 1.77 -20.83 21.38
C ALA A 98 0.45 -20.02 21.32
N ARG A 99 -0.24 -19.86 22.45
CA ARG A 99 -1.45 -19.02 22.53
C ARG A 99 -1.16 -17.56 22.19
N ARG A 100 -0.04 -17.01 22.67
CA ARG A 100 0.40 -15.67 22.30
C ARG A 100 0.72 -15.55 20.81
N ARG A 101 1.42 -16.52 20.22
CA ARG A 101 1.70 -16.54 18.78
C ARG A 101 0.42 -16.59 17.95
N VAL A 102 -0.59 -17.34 18.37
CA VAL A 102 -1.90 -17.35 17.72
C VAL A 102 -2.58 -15.99 17.83
N ALA A 103 -2.57 -15.38 19.03
CA ALA A 103 -3.14 -14.06 19.25
C ALA A 103 -2.43 -12.95 18.44
N GLU A 104 -1.10 -12.98 18.39
CA GLU A 104 -0.26 -12.02 17.66
C GLU A 104 -0.20 -12.31 16.15
N GLY A 105 -0.52 -13.54 15.74
CA GLY A 105 -0.52 -14.03 14.38
C GLY A 105 -1.86 -13.88 13.66
N ALA A 106 -2.86 -13.24 14.25
CA ALA A 106 -4.11 -12.94 13.55
C ALA A 106 -3.85 -12.05 12.32
N PHE A 107 -4.44 -12.40 11.18
CA PHE A 107 -4.20 -11.74 9.89
C PHE A 107 -4.21 -10.20 9.98
N HIS A 108 -5.22 -9.61 10.61
CA HIS A 108 -5.33 -8.14 10.67
C HIS A 108 -4.16 -7.47 11.41
N LEU A 109 -3.63 -8.09 12.47
CA LEU A 109 -2.49 -7.56 13.21
C LEU A 109 -1.22 -7.63 12.37
N VAL A 110 -1.02 -8.76 11.70
CA VAL A 110 0.15 -8.96 10.81
C VAL A 110 0.07 -8.05 9.59
N ALA A 111 -1.13 -7.88 9.02
CA ALA A 111 -1.37 -6.98 7.92
C ALA A 111 -1.09 -5.52 8.29
N GLN A 112 -1.50 -5.09 9.50
CA GLN A 112 -1.17 -3.74 9.99
C GLN A 112 0.34 -3.56 10.16
N ARG A 113 1.03 -4.51 10.82
CA ARG A 113 2.50 -4.46 10.97
C ARG A 113 3.22 -4.40 9.62
N TRP A 114 2.73 -5.14 8.63
CA TRP A 114 3.26 -5.09 7.27
C TRP A 114 3.01 -3.75 6.58
N LEU A 115 1.82 -3.16 6.76
CA LEU A 115 1.50 -1.82 6.25
C LEU A 115 2.42 -0.77 6.88
N ASP A 116 2.61 -0.79 8.20
CA ASP A 116 3.50 0.14 8.92
C ASP A 116 4.96 -0.01 8.45
N PHE A 117 5.39 -1.25 8.22
CA PHE A 117 6.71 -1.54 7.65
C PHE A 117 6.87 -0.93 6.24
N LYS A 118 5.86 -1.11 5.38
CA LYS A 118 5.90 -0.60 4.00
C LYS A 118 5.65 0.89 3.86
N HIS A 119 4.98 1.53 4.81
CA HIS A 119 4.78 2.97 4.82
C HIS A 119 6.11 3.75 4.83
N LYS A 120 7.16 3.18 5.44
CA LYS A 120 8.51 3.76 5.48
C LYS A 120 9.18 3.83 4.10
N GLU A 121 8.77 2.99 3.16
CA GLU A 121 9.37 2.88 1.81
C GLU A 121 8.47 3.47 0.72
N TRP A 122 7.15 3.36 0.89
CA TRP A 122 6.18 3.72 -0.14
C TRP A 122 5.77 5.18 -0.03
N ALA A 123 5.55 5.81 -1.19
CA ALA A 123 4.86 7.09 -1.25
C ALA A 123 3.42 6.97 -0.71
N ASP A 124 2.91 8.02 -0.07
CA ASP A 124 1.58 8.09 0.55
C ASP A 124 0.45 7.54 -0.32
N GLU A 125 0.41 7.88 -1.61
CA GLU A 125 -0.65 7.40 -2.51
C GLU A 125 -0.61 5.86 -2.66
N THR A 126 0.58 5.28 -2.68
CA THR A 126 0.76 3.83 -2.76
C THR A 126 0.35 3.18 -1.43
N TYR A 127 0.74 3.76 -0.30
CA TYR A 127 0.35 3.31 1.03
C TYR A 127 -1.17 3.35 1.21
N ARG A 128 -1.83 4.49 0.94
CA ARG A 128 -3.29 4.66 1.07
C ARG A 128 -4.05 3.62 0.25
N LYS A 129 -3.56 3.30 -0.95
CA LYS A 129 -4.16 2.25 -1.78
C LYS A 129 -3.97 0.86 -1.17
N ALA A 130 -2.81 0.57 -0.60
CA ALA A 130 -2.56 -0.70 0.08
C ALA A 130 -3.44 -0.85 1.33
N GLU A 131 -3.47 0.18 2.17
CA GLU A 131 -4.31 0.25 3.36
C GLU A 131 -5.79 0.06 3.02
N PHE A 132 -6.31 0.79 2.02
CA PHE A 132 -7.69 0.64 1.56
C PHE A 132 -7.99 -0.79 1.09
N VAL A 133 -7.12 -1.39 0.28
CA VAL A 133 -7.33 -2.76 -0.20
C VAL A 133 -7.29 -3.78 0.95
N VAL A 134 -6.33 -3.64 1.85
CA VAL A 134 -6.21 -4.53 3.02
C VAL A 134 -7.41 -4.40 3.94
N ARG A 135 -7.81 -3.17 4.27
CA ARG A 135 -8.89 -2.89 5.22
C ARG A 135 -10.27 -3.24 4.68
N GLU A 136 -10.58 -2.83 3.45
CA GLU A 136 -11.93 -2.96 2.91
C GLU A 136 -12.19 -4.31 2.22
N TYR A 137 -11.15 -4.97 1.69
CA TYR A 137 -11.35 -6.19 0.88
C TYR A 137 -10.78 -7.45 1.52
N LEU A 138 -9.64 -7.38 2.21
CA LEU A 138 -9.02 -8.57 2.80
C LEU A 138 -9.45 -8.79 4.25
N THR A 139 -9.43 -7.72 5.06
CA THR A 139 -9.69 -7.79 6.50
C THR A 139 -11.08 -8.33 6.83
N PRO A 140 -12.19 -7.97 6.14
CA PRO A 140 -13.52 -8.46 6.52
C PRO A 140 -13.64 -9.98 6.50
N ALA A 141 -13.00 -10.65 5.54
CA ALA A 141 -13.04 -12.11 5.42
C ALA A 141 -11.93 -12.82 6.22
N LEU A 142 -10.77 -12.18 6.40
CA LEU A 142 -9.58 -12.84 6.96
C LEU A 142 -9.23 -12.41 8.39
N ARG A 143 -9.91 -11.42 8.98
CA ARG A 143 -9.52 -10.73 10.22
C ARG A 143 -8.86 -11.60 11.29
N ASN A 144 -9.56 -12.66 11.71
CA ASN A 144 -9.16 -13.52 12.83
C ASN A 144 -8.47 -14.82 12.37
N LYS A 145 -8.22 -14.98 11.06
CA LYS A 145 -7.51 -16.15 10.53
C LYS A 145 -6.05 -16.12 11.00
N PRO A 146 -5.52 -17.22 11.55
CA PRO A 146 -4.10 -17.30 11.91
C PRO A 146 -3.22 -17.28 10.64
N ILE A 147 -2.24 -16.37 10.59
CA ILE A 147 -1.32 -16.27 9.46
C ILE A 147 -0.45 -17.52 9.30
N SER A 148 -0.20 -18.21 10.42
CA SER A 148 0.59 -19.44 10.50
C SER A 148 -0.04 -20.61 9.74
N THR A 149 -1.37 -20.68 9.68
CA THR A 149 -2.11 -21.76 9.01
C THR A 149 -2.84 -21.31 7.76
N LEU A 150 -2.83 -20.01 7.44
CA LEU A 150 -3.57 -19.45 6.30
C LEU A 150 -3.15 -20.14 5.01
N ALA A 151 -4.11 -20.71 4.28
CA ALA A 151 -3.84 -21.49 3.07
C ALA A 151 -4.50 -20.90 1.81
N THR A 152 -3.99 -21.27 0.63
CA THR A 152 -4.52 -20.84 -0.68
C THR A 152 -6.03 -21.08 -0.83
N PRO A 153 -6.60 -22.25 -0.43
CA PRO A 153 -8.04 -22.49 -0.55
C PRO A 153 -8.91 -21.52 0.24
N GLU A 154 -8.42 -20.96 1.35
CA GLU A 154 -9.18 -20.01 2.18
C GLU A 154 -9.20 -18.60 1.57
N VAL A 155 -8.12 -18.21 0.89
CA VAL A 155 -7.99 -16.87 0.31
C VAL A 155 -8.50 -16.78 -1.13
N LYS A 156 -8.58 -17.92 -1.83
CA LYS A 156 -9.13 -18.01 -3.19
C LYS A 156 -10.53 -17.40 -3.32
N PRO A 157 -11.55 -17.83 -2.55
CA PRO A 157 -12.91 -17.29 -2.70
C PRO A 157 -12.96 -15.79 -2.40
N VAL A 158 -12.11 -15.28 -1.50
CA VAL A 158 -11.99 -13.84 -1.23
C VAL A 158 -11.50 -13.09 -2.46
N LEU A 159 -10.43 -13.57 -3.10
CA LEU A 159 -9.88 -12.94 -4.31
C LEU A 159 -10.82 -13.03 -5.51
N GLU A 160 -11.54 -14.16 -5.66
CA GLU A 160 -12.55 -14.34 -6.71
C GLU A 160 -13.74 -13.39 -6.54
N ALA A 161 -14.24 -13.23 -5.31
CA ALA A 161 -15.31 -12.29 -5.01
C ALA A 161 -14.93 -10.85 -5.38
N ILE A 162 -13.72 -10.41 -5.02
CA ILE A 162 -13.20 -9.08 -5.42
C ILE A 162 -13.10 -8.97 -6.94
N ALA A 163 -12.68 -10.03 -7.62
CA ALA A 163 -12.47 -10.02 -9.06
C ALA A 163 -13.77 -9.82 -9.85
N THR A 164 -14.92 -10.26 -9.31
CA THR A 164 -16.24 -10.12 -9.94
C THR A 164 -16.61 -8.66 -10.19
N HIS A 165 -16.30 -7.76 -9.26
CA HIS A 165 -16.69 -6.34 -9.36
C HIS A 165 -15.51 -5.36 -9.46
N ALA A 166 -14.31 -5.77 -9.04
CA ALA A 166 -13.11 -4.94 -9.07
C ALA A 166 -11.84 -5.74 -9.45
N PRO A 167 -11.70 -6.21 -10.71
CA PRO A 167 -10.58 -7.05 -11.15
C PRO A 167 -9.18 -6.45 -10.88
N ASN A 168 -9.04 -5.12 -11.04
CA ASN A 168 -7.80 -4.42 -10.76
C ASN A 168 -7.44 -4.42 -9.27
N LEU A 169 -8.44 -4.34 -8.39
CA LEU A 169 -8.24 -4.43 -6.94
C LEU A 169 -7.96 -5.86 -6.51
N ALA A 170 -8.59 -6.86 -7.13
CA ALA A 170 -8.26 -8.27 -6.88
C ALA A 170 -6.79 -8.58 -7.18
N THR A 171 -6.25 -8.02 -8.28
CA THR A 171 -4.83 -8.14 -8.60
C THR A 171 -3.94 -7.52 -7.52
N LYS A 172 -4.35 -6.39 -6.94
CA LYS A 172 -3.63 -5.70 -5.86
C LYS A 172 -3.75 -6.44 -4.53
N ALA A 173 -4.95 -6.87 -4.16
CA ALA A 173 -5.23 -7.68 -2.99
C ALA A 173 -4.36 -8.93 -2.98
N ARG A 174 -4.26 -9.63 -4.13
CA ARG A 174 -3.36 -10.78 -4.30
C ARG A 174 -1.88 -10.43 -4.07
N GLN A 175 -1.41 -9.29 -4.58
CA GLN A 175 -0.03 -8.83 -4.37
C GLN A 175 0.24 -8.52 -2.89
N PHE A 176 -0.66 -7.80 -2.26
CA PHE A 176 -0.53 -7.41 -0.85
C PHE A 176 -0.63 -8.62 0.07
N LEU A 177 -1.55 -9.55 -0.19
CA LEU A 177 -1.67 -10.81 0.54
C LEU A 177 -0.37 -11.62 0.48
N GLY A 178 0.26 -11.73 -0.70
CA GLY A 178 1.58 -12.34 -0.83
C GLY A 178 2.64 -11.62 0.01
N GLY A 179 2.67 -10.29 -0.03
CA GLY A 179 3.58 -9.47 0.77
C GLY A 179 3.40 -9.63 2.29
N ILE A 180 2.16 -9.70 2.76
CA ILE A 180 1.82 -9.93 4.18
C ILE A 180 2.30 -11.30 4.64
N VAL A 181 2.10 -12.35 3.82
CA VAL A 181 2.57 -13.71 4.16
C VAL A 181 4.09 -13.78 4.14
N THR A 182 4.75 -13.19 3.15
CA THR A 182 6.22 -13.11 3.12
C THR A 182 6.75 -12.38 4.36
N TYR A 183 6.12 -11.28 4.76
CA TYR A 183 6.46 -10.56 5.99
C TYR A 183 6.29 -11.44 7.22
N ALA A 184 5.20 -12.22 7.33
CA ALA A 184 5.01 -13.16 8.42
C ALA A 184 6.13 -14.22 8.49
N VAL A 185 6.53 -14.79 7.35
CA VAL A 185 7.64 -15.75 7.28
C VAL A 185 8.94 -15.12 7.77
N GLN A 186 9.28 -13.92 7.28
CA GLN A 186 10.50 -13.20 7.66
C GLN A 186 10.56 -12.85 9.16
N ASN A 187 9.40 -12.70 9.80
CA ASN A 187 9.28 -12.37 11.23
C ASN A 187 9.00 -13.60 12.11
N GLY A 188 9.11 -14.82 11.59
CA GLY A 188 8.89 -16.05 12.35
C GLY A 188 7.45 -16.27 12.83
N LEU A 189 6.48 -15.56 12.24
CA LEU A 189 5.05 -15.71 12.53
C LEU A 189 4.42 -16.87 11.74
N ARG A 190 5.17 -17.43 10.80
CA ARG A 190 4.80 -18.58 9.98
C ARG A 190 6.00 -19.53 9.88
N GLU A 191 5.96 -20.58 10.70
CA GLU A 191 7.09 -21.50 10.92
C GLU A 191 7.35 -22.45 9.74
N ASP A 192 6.31 -22.81 8.98
CA ASP A 192 6.42 -23.67 7.80
C ASP A 192 7.15 -23.00 6.62
N GLY A 193 7.40 -21.68 6.70
CA GLY A 193 8.00 -20.87 5.64
C GLY A 193 7.19 -20.83 4.35
N ALA A 194 5.97 -21.37 4.33
CA ALA A 194 5.23 -21.62 3.10
C ALA A 194 4.63 -20.33 2.53
N ALA A 195 4.92 -20.05 1.26
CA ALA A 195 4.23 -19.00 0.52
C ALA A 195 2.85 -19.47 0.06
N LEU A 196 1.95 -18.52 -0.20
CA LEU A 196 0.67 -18.82 -0.84
C LEU A 196 0.82 -18.96 -2.36
N THR A 197 0.25 -20.03 -2.92
CA THR A 197 0.21 -20.26 -4.37
C THR A 197 -0.90 -19.42 -5.01
N LEU A 198 -0.66 -18.11 -5.11
CA LEU A 198 -1.67 -17.15 -5.55
C LEU A 198 -1.75 -16.96 -7.07
N ARG A 199 -0.77 -17.47 -7.83
CA ARG A 199 -0.74 -17.31 -9.29
C ARG A 199 -1.91 -18.08 -9.92
N GLY A 200 -2.73 -17.41 -10.72
CA GLY A 200 -3.88 -18.02 -11.40
C GLY A 200 -5.16 -18.13 -10.56
N VAL A 201 -5.14 -17.69 -9.29
CA VAL A 201 -6.30 -17.77 -8.39
C VAL A 201 -7.47 -16.88 -8.82
N ALA A 202 -7.19 -15.72 -9.43
CA ALA A 202 -8.21 -14.85 -10.01
C ALA A 202 -8.01 -14.72 -11.52
N PRO A 203 -9.10 -14.60 -12.32
CA PRO A 203 -9.00 -14.42 -13.76
C PRO A 203 -8.09 -13.25 -14.12
N ARG A 204 -7.23 -13.45 -15.11
CA ARG A 204 -6.40 -12.36 -15.65
C ARG A 204 -7.32 -11.35 -16.33
N HIS A 205 -7.47 -10.19 -15.73
CA HIS A 205 -8.06 -9.04 -16.41
C HIS A 205 -7.07 -8.52 -17.46
N LYS A 206 -7.47 -8.50 -18.73
CA LYS A 206 -6.71 -7.83 -19.79
C LYS A 206 -6.74 -6.34 -19.50
N LYS A 207 -5.57 -5.74 -19.23
CA LYS A 207 -5.48 -4.29 -19.12
C LYS A 207 -5.88 -3.69 -20.47
N GLY A 208 -6.93 -2.88 -20.48
CA GLY A 208 -7.27 -2.07 -21.65
C GLY A 208 -6.18 -1.03 -21.94
N HIS A 209 -6.16 -0.53 -23.17
CA HIS A 209 -5.37 0.65 -23.52
C HIS A 209 -6.02 1.90 -22.93
N ILE A 210 -5.19 2.87 -22.54
CA ILE A 210 -5.69 4.19 -22.13
C ILE A 210 -6.22 4.88 -23.39
N PRO A 211 -7.50 5.31 -23.43
CA PRO A 211 -8.05 5.98 -24.61
C PRO A 211 -7.29 7.26 -24.94
N ALA A 212 -6.86 7.37 -26.19
CA ALA A 212 -6.18 8.52 -26.74
C ALA A 212 -6.70 8.76 -28.16
N ILE A 213 -7.20 9.97 -28.39
CA ILE A 213 -7.52 10.45 -29.73
C ILE A 213 -6.20 10.75 -30.46
N THR A 214 -6.04 10.22 -31.66
CA THR A 214 -4.82 10.41 -32.47
C THR A 214 -5.13 10.79 -33.92
N LYS A 215 -6.39 10.76 -34.34
CA LYS A 215 -6.81 11.15 -35.68
C LYS A 215 -7.02 12.67 -35.73
N PRO A 216 -6.43 13.40 -36.69
CA PRO A 216 -6.56 14.86 -36.78
C PRO A 216 -8.02 15.36 -36.76
N THR A 217 -8.91 14.66 -37.45
CA THR A 217 -10.36 14.94 -37.52
C THR A 217 -11.05 14.91 -36.15
N ASP A 218 -10.54 14.11 -35.22
CA ASP A 218 -11.09 13.95 -33.87
C ASP A 218 -10.35 14.83 -32.84
N ILE A 219 -9.13 15.30 -33.15
CA ILE A 219 -8.35 16.21 -32.31
C ILE A 219 -8.99 17.60 -32.31
N ALA A 220 -9.37 18.12 -33.49
CA ALA A 220 -9.98 19.45 -33.61
C ALA A 220 -11.21 19.65 -32.66
N PRO A 221 -12.23 18.75 -32.65
CA PRO A 221 -13.33 18.85 -31.69
C PRO A 221 -12.90 18.80 -30.22
N LEU A 222 -11.85 18.05 -29.88
CA LEU A 222 -11.30 18.00 -28.52
C LEU A 222 -10.69 19.34 -28.10
N VAL A 223 -9.89 19.95 -28.97
CA VAL A 223 -9.26 21.25 -28.71
C VAL A 223 -10.33 22.32 -28.51
N ILE A 224 -11.30 22.41 -29.42
CA ILE A 224 -12.42 23.37 -29.35
C ILE A 224 -13.22 23.18 -28.04
N ALA A 225 -13.51 21.95 -27.66
CA ALA A 225 -14.22 21.68 -26.41
C ALA A 225 -13.42 22.13 -25.17
N ILE A 226 -12.10 21.89 -25.16
CA ILE A 226 -11.21 22.35 -24.08
C ILE A 226 -11.21 23.88 -24.01
N ASP A 227 -11.10 24.56 -25.14
CA ASP A 227 -11.12 26.02 -25.23
C ASP A 227 -12.43 26.62 -24.67
N ALA A 228 -13.56 25.98 -24.96
CA ALA A 228 -14.86 26.38 -24.47
C ALA A 228 -15.14 25.97 -23.00
N TYR A 229 -14.25 25.22 -22.34
CA TYR A 229 -14.53 24.72 -20.99
C TYR A 229 -14.63 25.86 -19.97
N LYS A 230 -15.73 25.88 -19.21
CA LYS A 230 -16.14 27.00 -18.35
C LYS A 230 -15.16 27.37 -17.22
N SER A 231 -14.40 26.42 -16.69
CA SER A 231 -13.49 26.66 -15.56
C SER A 231 -12.12 27.08 -16.09
N PRO A 232 -11.66 28.33 -15.87
CA PRO A 232 -10.39 28.81 -16.43
C PRO A 232 -9.19 27.96 -15.97
N LEU A 233 -9.14 27.60 -14.68
CA LEU A 233 -8.06 26.78 -14.13
C LEU A 233 -8.04 25.38 -14.72
N THR A 234 -9.19 24.70 -14.79
CA THR A 234 -9.26 23.35 -15.36
C THR A 234 -8.99 23.35 -16.86
N ARG A 235 -9.48 24.36 -17.57
CA ARG A 235 -9.20 24.59 -19.00
C ARG A 235 -7.71 24.75 -19.24
N ALA A 236 -7.05 25.65 -18.51
CA ALA A 236 -5.63 25.89 -18.64
C ALA A 236 -4.78 24.65 -18.26
N ALA A 237 -5.20 23.89 -17.25
CA ALA A 237 -4.55 22.63 -16.89
C ALA A 237 -4.66 21.56 -17.98
N LEU A 238 -5.81 21.46 -18.65
CA LEU A 238 -5.99 20.58 -19.82
C LEU A 238 -5.10 21.04 -20.99
N LYS A 239 -5.08 22.34 -21.30
CA LYS A 239 -4.21 22.92 -22.33
C LYS A 239 -2.74 22.61 -22.06
N LEU A 240 -2.26 22.88 -20.85
CA LEU A 240 -0.87 22.60 -20.48
C LEU A 240 -0.56 21.11 -20.52
N THR A 241 -1.48 20.23 -20.12
CA THR A 241 -1.28 18.78 -20.26
C THR A 241 -1.15 18.36 -21.72
N MET A 242 -1.98 18.92 -22.61
CA MET A 242 -1.95 18.67 -24.06
C MET A 242 -0.68 19.21 -24.72
N LEU A 243 -0.28 20.43 -24.39
CA LEU A 243 0.85 21.14 -25.00
C LEU A 243 2.21 20.61 -24.51
N THR A 244 2.31 20.08 -23.29
CA THR A 244 3.58 19.61 -22.73
C THR A 244 3.73 18.09 -22.74
N GLY A 245 2.62 17.35 -22.82
CA GLY A 245 2.63 15.90 -22.64
C GLY A 245 3.00 15.45 -21.21
N LEU A 246 2.98 16.34 -20.21
CA LEU A 246 3.26 15.94 -18.83
C LEU A 246 2.14 15.09 -18.21
N ARG A 247 2.45 14.44 -17.08
CA ARG A 247 1.44 13.67 -16.36
C ARG A 247 0.42 14.63 -15.73
N PRO A 248 -0.89 14.33 -15.76
CA PRO A 248 -1.92 15.24 -15.24
C PRO A 248 -1.72 15.66 -13.78
N GLY A 249 -1.17 14.77 -12.95
CA GLY A 249 -0.86 15.10 -11.56
C GLY A 249 0.30 16.09 -11.41
N VAL A 250 1.28 16.08 -12.32
CA VAL A 250 2.40 17.04 -12.33
C VAL A 250 1.89 18.42 -12.75
N VAL A 251 1.03 18.46 -13.78
CA VAL A 251 0.36 19.70 -14.22
C VAL A 251 -0.54 20.27 -13.14
N ALA A 252 -1.43 19.46 -12.56
CA ALA A 252 -2.39 19.96 -11.59
C ALA A 252 -1.76 20.45 -10.27
N SER A 253 -0.51 20.09 -9.99
CA SER A 253 0.22 20.46 -8.76
C SER A 253 1.43 21.36 -9.00
N VAL A 254 1.56 21.97 -10.18
CA VAL A 254 2.72 22.82 -10.51
C VAL A 254 2.77 24.07 -9.64
N PRO A 255 3.86 24.29 -8.88
CA PRO A 255 4.11 25.55 -8.23
C PRO A 255 4.76 26.56 -9.16
N TRP A 256 4.57 27.85 -8.88
CA TRP A 256 5.07 28.94 -9.71
C TRP A 256 6.59 29.03 -9.77
N ASP A 257 7.27 28.61 -8.70
CA ASP A 257 8.73 28.63 -8.59
C ASP A 257 9.44 27.66 -9.55
N GLU A 258 8.74 26.65 -10.06
CA GLU A 258 9.26 25.73 -11.06
C GLU A 258 9.18 26.28 -12.50
N VAL A 259 8.42 27.35 -12.72
CA VAL A 259 8.12 27.86 -14.06
C VAL A 259 8.92 29.13 -14.33
N ASN A 260 9.85 29.06 -15.28
CA ASN A 260 10.56 30.22 -15.79
C ASN A 260 9.95 30.66 -17.12
N LEU A 261 9.13 31.71 -17.07
CA LEU A 261 8.45 32.27 -18.24
C LEU A 261 9.40 33.04 -19.17
N GLU A 262 10.53 33.53 -18.66
CA GLU A 262 11.53 34.25 -19.45
C GLU A 262 12.33 33.28 -20.33
N THR A 263 12.80 32.16 -19.75
CA THR A 263 13.56 31.14 -20.50
C THR A 263 12.66 30.16 -21.25
N GLY A 264 11.35 30.17 -20.96
CA GLY A 264 10.38 29.23 -21.54
C GLY A 264 10.61 27.80 -21.06
N GLU A 265 10.91 27.63 -19.78
CA GLU A 265 11.24 26.34 -19.19
C GLU A 265 10.41 26.08 -17.94
N TRP A 266 10.10 24.80 -17.72
CA TRP A 266 9.52 24.33 -16.48
C TRP A 266 10.40 23.21 -15.89
N HIS A 267 10.97 23.49 -14.73
CA HIS A 267 11.92 22.63 -13.99
C HIS A 267 11.19 21.78 -12.95
N VAL A 268 10.83 20.54 -13.31
CA VAL A 268 10.12 19.63 -12.41
C VAL A 268 11.13 18.83 -11.57
N ALA A 269 11.09 19.01 -10.25
CA ALA A 269 11.98 18.31 -9.32
C ALA A 269 11.74 16.78 -9.29
N ALA A 270 12.81 16.02 -9.03
CA ALA A 270 12.81 14.56 -8.98
C ALA A 270 11.72 13.96 -8.09
N GLU A 271 11.40 14.59 -6.95
CA GLU A 271 10.42 14.11 -5.98
C GLU A 271 9.01 14.07 -6.55
N ARG A 272 8.69 14.96 -7.50
CA ARG A 272 7.40 15.03 -8.19
C ARG A 272 7.35 14.12 -9.40
N MET A 273 8.51 13.64 -9.85
CA MET A 273 8.65 12.78 -11.02
C MET A 273 8.57 11.31 -10.64
N LYS A 274 7.75 10.55 -11.38
CA LYS A 274 7.58 9.10 -11.17
C LYS A 274 8.90 8.32 -11.24
N MET A 275 9.85 8.80 -12.05
CA MET A 275 11.16 8.17 -12.23
C MET A 275 12.24 8.70 -11.29
N ARG A 276 11.93 9.69 -10.43
CA ARG A 276 12.87 10.28 -9.47
C ARG A 276 14.15 10.86 -10.08
N HIS A 277 13.98 11.58 -11.19
CA HIS A 277 15.04 12.39 -11.81
C HIS A 277 14.44 13.76 -12.13
N ASP A 278 15.25 14.81 -12.02
CA ASP A 278 14.86 16.15 -12.42
C ASP A 278 14.51 16.18 -13.91
N HIS A 279 13.54 17.01 -14.27
CA HIS A 279 13.02 17.05 -15.63
C HIS A 279 12.74 18.48 -16.05
N ILE A 280 13.57 18.99 -16.96
CA ILE A 280 13.36 20.27 -17.61
C ILE A 280 12.41 20.05 -18.78
N VAL A 281 11.35 20.86 -18.82
CA VAL A 281 10.26 20.77 -19.79
C VAL A 281 10.25 22.08 -20.60
N PRO A 282 10.53 22.04 -21.91
CA PRO A 282 10.41 23.24 -22.73
C PRO A 282 8.95 23.63 -22.88
N LEU A 283 8.67 24.92 -22.72
CA LEU A 283 7.34 25.52 -22.86
C LEU A 283 7.22 26.16 -24.24
N PRO A 284 6.35 25.64 -25.13
CA PRO A 284 6.05 26.33 -26.38
C PRO A 284 5.34 27.67 -26.10
N LYS A 285 5.37 28.59 -27.07
CA LYS A 285 4.76 29.93 -26.95
C LYS A 285 3.31 29.90 -26.48
N GLN A 286 2.54 28.93 -26.94
CA GLN A 286 1.15 28.69 -26.56
C GLN A 286 1.00 28.34 -25.06
N ALA A 287 1.92 27.55 -24.52
CA ALA A 287 1.92 27.21 -23.10
C ALA A 287 2.31 28.43 -22.24
N ILE A 288 3.27 29.22 -22.70
CA ILE A 288 3.67 30.49 -22.06
C ILE A 288 2.49 31.47 -22.04
N ALA A 289 1.75 31.60 -23.14
CA ALA A 289 0.56 32.45 -23.21
C ALA A 289 -0.50 32.04 -22.17
N VAL A 290 -0.78 30.74 -22.06
CA VAL A 290 -1.70 30.20 -21.03
C VAL A 290 -1.20 30.50 -19.61
N LEU A 291 0.11 30.38 -19.36
CA LEU A 291 0.69 30.66 -18.05
C LEU A 291 0.67 32.16 -17.71
N ASN A 292 0.94 33.05 -18.68
CA ASN A 292 0.84 34.49 -18.49
C ASN A 292 -0.58 34.92 -18.07
N GLU A 293 -1.61 34.36 -18.72
CA GLU A 293 -3.01 34.60 -18.31
C GLU A 293 -3.28 34.14 -16.88
N LEU A 294 -2.77 32.96 -16.49
CA LEU A 294 -2.92 32.44 -15.15
C LEU A 294 -2.15 33.25 -14.11
N GLN A 295 -1.00 33.84 -14.46
CA GLN A 295 -0.21 34.62 -13.52
C GLN A 295 -0.98 35.84 -13.01
N LEU A 296 -1.86 36.42 -13.82
CA LEU A 296 -2.78 37.49 -13.43
C LEU A 296 -3.82 37.03 -12.38
N LEU A 297 -4.20 35.74 -12.39
CA LEU A 297 -5.24 35.18 -11.54
C LEU A 297 -4.67 34.54 -10.26
N THR A 298 -3.53 33.85 -10.37
CA THR A 298 -3.01 32.97 -9.32
C THR A 298 -1.54 33.24 -8.96
N GLY A 299 -0.88 34.20 -9.62
CA GLY A 299 0.56 34.49 -9.43
C GLY A 299 0.96 34.97 -8.03
N LYS A 300 0.00 35.38 -7.19
CA LYS A 300 0.25 35.70 -5.77
C LYS A 300 0.31 34.46 -4.87
N GLY A 301 -0.19 33.32 -5.35
CA GLY A 301 -0.18 32.05 -4.62
C GLY A 301 1.06 31.22 -4.91
N HIS A 302 1.21 30.09 -4.21
CA HIS A 302 2.31 29.15 -4.47
C HIS A 302 2.05 28.29 -5.72
N TYR A 303 0.81 27.83 -5.93
CA TYR A 303 0.45 26.95 -7.04
C TYR A 303 -0.13 27.71 -8.24
N VAL A 304 0.27 27.32 -9.45
CA VAL A 304 -0.35 27.78 -10.72
C VAL A 304 -1.84 27.45 -10.74
N PHE A 305 -2.20 26.26 -10.24
CA PHE A 305 -3.58 25.80 -10.08
C PHE A 305 -3.93 25.64 -8.60
N PRO A 306 -4.28 26.71 -7.89
CA PRO A 306 -4.67 26.62 -6.49
C PRO A 306 -5.96 25.82 -6.32
N SER A 307 -6.15 25.29 -5.12
CA SER A 307 -7.34 24.52 -4.79
C SER A 307 -8.61 25.37 -4.87
N PRO A 308 -9.71 24.84 -5.43
CA PRO A 308 -11.03 25.40 -5.17
C PRO A 308 -11.30 25.44 -3.66
N ALA A 309 -12.04 26.45 -3.19
CA ALA A 309 -12.32 26.63 -1.76
C ALA A 309 -12.82 25.33 -1.08
N ARG A 310 -12.36 25.09 0.15
CA ARG A 310 -12.75 23.95 1.03
C ARG A 310 -12.25 22.56 0.65
N GLN A 311 -11.17 22.41 -0.13
CA GLN A 311 -10.53 21.09 -0.29
C GLN A 311 -9.31 20.91 0.61
N LYS A 312 -8.98 19.64 0.88
CA LYS A 312 -7.83 19.23 1.71
C LYS A 312 -6.48 19.38 1.00
N THR A 313 -6.46 19.31 -0.33
CA THR A 313 -5.23 19.50 -1.12
C THR A 313 -5.06 20.97 -1.49
N PRO A 314 -3.82 21.50 -1.47
CA PRO A 314 -3.58 22.94 -1.68
C PRO A 314 -3.65 23.36 -3.17
N HIS A 315 -3.72 22.40 -4.09
CA HIS A 315 -3.77 22.60 -5.53
C HIS A 315 -4.93 21.81 -6.17
N LEU A 316 -5.19 22.08 -7.45
CA LEU A 316 -6.16 21.38 -8.28
C LEU A 316 -5.92 19.86 -8.27
N HIS A 317 -6.97 19.06 -8.12
CA HIS A 317 -6.84 17.61 -8.19
C HIS A 317 -6.86 17.13 -9.65
N ARG A 318 -6.00 16.15 -9.99
CA ARG A 318 -5.91 15.59 -11.36
C ARG A 318 -7.25 15.05 -11.88
N ASP A 319 -8.13 14.60 -10.98
CA ASP A 319 -9.45 14.07 -11.35
C ASP A 319 -10.42 15.16 -11.84
N ALA A 320 -10.15 16.44 -11.54
CA ALA A 320 -10.90 17.54 -12.12
C ALA A 320 -10.75 17.58 -13.66
N LEU A 321 -9.54 17.31 -14.16
CA LEU A 321 -9.26 17.23 -15.60
C LEU A 321 -10.00 16.03 -16.23
N SER A 322 -9.95 14.87 -15.56
CA SER A 322 -10.67 13.66 -15.99
C SER A 322 -12.19 13.88 -15.99
N LYS A 323 -12.71 14.60 -15.00
CA LYS A 323 -14.14 14.96 -14.91
C LYS A 323 -14.53 15.91 -16.04
N ALA A 324 -13.72 16.94 -16.30
CA ALA A 324 -13.96 17.89 -17.39
C ALA A 324 -14.04 17.20 -18.76
N LEU A 325 -13.09 16.31 -19.08
CA LEU A 325 -13.14 15.53 -20.33
C LEU A 325 -14.42 14.69 -20.46
N ARG A 326 -14.90 14.12 -19.35
CA ARG A 326 -16.18 13.38 -19.35
C ARG A 326 -17.38 14.30 -19.57
N GLU A 327 -17.42 15.45 -18.92
CA GLU A 327 -18.46 16.47 -19.10
C GLU A 327 -18.51 16.98 -20.55
N MET A 328 -17.35 17.07 -21.21
CA MET A 328 -17.23 17.43 -22.63
C MET A 328 -17.54 16.28 -23.61
N GLY A 329 -17.97 15.10 -23.12
CA GLY A 329 -18.38 13.97 -23.97
C GLY A 329 -17.24 13.07 -24.48
N PHE A 330 -16.04 13.18 -23.90
CA PHE A 330 -14.88 12.35 -24.26
C PHE A 330 -14.71 11.08 -23.40
N GLN A 331 -15.70 10.72 -22.60
CA GLN A 331 -15.67 9.49 -21.81
C GLN A 331 -15.46 8.27 -22.72
N GLY A 332 -14.44 7.47 -22.41
CA GLY A 332 -14.06 6.29 -23.22
C GLY A 332 -13.34 6.62 -24.55
N LYS A 333 -13.33 7.89 -24.98
CA LYS A 333 -12.68 8.36 -26.22
C LYS A 333 -11.30 8.95 -25.96
N HIS A 334 -11.20 9.82 -24.94
CA HIS A 334 -9.95 10.45 -24.54
C HIS A 334 -9.88 10.54 -23.01
N ALA A 335 -8.80 10.01 -22.43
CA ALA A 335 -8.48 10.21 -21.02
C ALA A 335 -7.42 11.31 -20.88
N THR A 336 -7.28 11.94 -19.71
CA THR A 336 -6.24 12.97 -19.49
C THR A 336 -4.82 12.44 -19.70
N HIS A 337 -4.58 11.16 -19.38
CA HIS A 337 -3.30 10.51 -19.68
C HIS A 337 -3.14 10.21 -21.19
N GLY A 338 -4.24 10.21 -21.94
CA GLY A 338 -4.30 10.02 -23.38
C GLY A 338 -3.56 11.10 -24.16
N PHE A 339 -3.43 12.33 -23.66
CA PHE A 339 -2.60 13.38 -24.29
C PHE A 339 -1.15 12.95 -24.51
N ARG A 340 -0.61 12.12 -23.62
CA ARG A 340 0.75 11.56 -23.74
C ARG A 340 0.85 10.57 -24.89
N GLY A 341 -0.18 9.72 -25.03
CA GLY A 341 -0.31 8.81 -26.16
C GLY A 341 -0.52 9.58 -27.46
N MET A 342 -1.32 10.64 -27.43
CA MET A 342 -1.55 11.53 -28.56
C MET A 342 -0.24 12.19 -29.03
N LEU A 343 0.49 12.87 -28.15
CA LEU A 343 1.79 13.48 -28.48
C LEU A 343 2.73 12.45 -29.09
N ARG A 344 2.88 11.28 -28.46
CA ARG A 344 3.79 10.25 -28.97
C ARG A 344 3.38 9.73 -30.34
N THR A 345 2.11 9.36 -30.51
CA THR A 345 1.62 8.74 -31.75
C THR A 345 1.55 9.77 -32.87
N VAL A 346 0.93 10.92 -32.64
CA VAL A 346 0.78 11.97 -33.66
C VAL A 346 2.13 12.60 -33.98
N GLY A 347 2.95 12.91 -32.98
CA GLY A 347 4.28 13.46 -33.18
C GLY A 347 5.15 12.55 -34.03
N ARG A 348 5.12 11.23 -33.76
CA ARG A 348 5.88 10.26 -34.55
C ARG A 348 5.30 10.06 -35.96
N GLU A 349 4.02 9.77 -36.07
CA GLU A 349 3.41 9.32 -37.33
C GLU A 349 3.08 10.45 -38.30
N ARG A 350 2.81 11.67 -37.79
CA ARG A 350 2.36 12.80 -38.61
C ARG A 350 3.41 13.88 -38.76
N LEU A 351 4.16 14.16 -37.69
CA LEU A 351 5.17 15.23 -37.67
C LEU A 351 6.59 14.68 -37.88
N GLY A 352 6.75 13.36 -37.99
CA GLY A 352 8.07 12.75 -38.23
C GLY A 352 9.06 12.95 -37.09
N MET A 353 8.58 13.28 -35.89
CA MET A 353 9.43 13.60 -34.74
C MET A 353 10.22 12.36 -34.30
N ASP A 354 11.45 12.61 -33.85
CA ASP A 354 12.31 11.57 -33.34
C ASP A 354 11.72 10.93 -32.08
N ILE A 355 11.75 9.60 -32.02
CA ILE A 355 11.09 8.86 -30.94
C ILE A 355 11.84 8.99 -29.61
N ASP A 356 13.18 9.09 -29.64
CA ASP A 356 13.97 9.28 -28.43
C ASP A 356 13.73 10.67 -27.84
N VAL A 357 13.56 11.70 -28.69
CA VAL A 357 13.18 13.06 -28.25
C VAL A 357 11.79 13.07 -27.59
N LEU A 358 10.80 12.38 -28.20
CA LEU A 358 9.45 12.24 -27.64
C LEU A 358 9.44 11.46 -26.32
N GLU A 359 10.18 10.35 -26.22
CA GLU A 359 10.26 9.55 -25.00
C GLU A 359 11.02 10.30 -23.88
N ALA A 360 12.04 11.09 -24.23
CA ALA A 360 12.73 12.00 -23.32
C ALA A 360 11.78 13.09 -22.80
N GLN A 361 11.00 13.75 -23.66
CA GLN A 361 9.98 14.72 -23.26
C GLN A 361 8.95 14.11 -22.29
N LEU A 362 8.53 12.88 -22.56
CA LEU A 362 7.56 12.18 -21.73
C LEU A 362 8.17 11.66 -20.41
N ALA A 363 9.48 11.81 -20.17
CA ALA A 363 10.18 11.23 -19.03
C ALA A 363 9.83 9.74 -18.87
N HIS A 364 9.91 9.01 -19.98
CA HIS A 364 9.80 7.56 -20.01
C HIS A 364 11.17 6.94 -19.77
N ALA A 365 11.22 5.90 -18.93
CA ALA A 365 12.43 5.11 -18.77
C ALA A 365 12.61 4.22 -20.00
N LYS A 366 13.77 4.27 -20.64
CA LYS A 366 14.14 3.28 -21.66
C LYS A 366 14.19 1.88 -21.03
N ARG A 367 13.75 0.87 -21.80
CA ARG A 367 13.70 -0.53 -21.33
C ARG A 367 15.09 -1.15 -21.42
N GLY A 368 15.53 -1.81 -20.35
CA GLY A 368 16.77 -2.60 -20.30
C GLY A 368 17.92 -1.91 -19.55
N ASP A 369 18.75 -2.70 -18.86
CA ASP A 369 19.87 -2.17 -18.06
C ASP A 369 21.04 -1.65 -18.93
N VAL A 370 21.16 -2.14 -20.16
CA VAL A 370 22.17 -1.69 -21.14
C VAL A 370 21.88 -0.28 -21.65
N GLN A 371 20.61 0.06 -21.90
CA GLN A 371 20.23 1.39 -22.40
C GLN A 371 20.37 2.48 -21.32
N LYS A 372 20.12 2.14 -20.04
CA LYS A 372 20.29 3.07 -18.91
C LYS A 372 21.73 3.60 -18.75
N ALA A 373 22.72 2.80 -19.15
CA ALA A 373 24.14 3.17 -19.02
C ALA A 373 24.61 4.18 -20.08
N TYR A 374 23.85 4.35 -21.18
CA TYR A 374 24.21 5.22 -22.31
C TYR A 374 23.47 6.58 -22.33
N ASP A 375 22.43 6.78 -21.51
CA ASP A 375 21.59 7.97 -21.56
C ASP A 375 22.14 9.11 -20.68
N ARG A 376 23.08 9.90 -21.24
CA ARG A 376 23.39 11.26 -20.75
C ARG A 376 22.68 12.36 -21.54
N THR A 377 22.02 12.03 -22.65
CA THR A 377 21.46 13.01 -23.58
C THR A 377 20.07 13.44 -23.16
N THR A 378 19.90 14.71 -22.80
CA THR A 378 18.62 15.32 -22.40
C THR A 378 17.78 15.80 -23.59
N PHE A 379 18.40 15.96 -24.76
CA PHE A 379 17.78 16.47 -26.01
C PHE A 379 17.15 17.85 -25.84
N ASP A 380 17.69 18.73 -25.01
CA ASP A 380 17.03 19.99 -24.64
C ASP A 380 16.64 20.87 -25.85
N ASP A 381 17.58 21.13 -26.76
CA ASP A 381 17.31 21.95 -27.95
C ASP A 381 16.34 21.28 -28.92
N ASP A 382 16.47 19.96 -29.12
CA ASP A 382 15.57 19.19 -29.95
C ASP A 382 14.15 19.17 -29.37
N ARG A 383 14.02 19.01 -28.05
CA ARG A 383 12.73 19.05 -27.36
C ARG A 383 12.10 20.43 -27.46
N ARG A 384 12.86 21.54 -27.35
CA ARG A 384 12.33 22.89 -27.58
C ARG A 384 11.70 23.02 -28.97
N ARG A 385 12.43 22.61 -30.01
CA ARG A 385 11.95 22.64 -31.40
C ARG A 385 10.71 21.76 -31.58
N VAL A 386 10.78 20.50 -31.15
CA VAL A 386 9.70 19.51 -31.30
C VAL A 386 8.44 19.94 -30.55
N MET A 387 8.57 20.49 -29.34
CA MET A 387 7.41 20.94 -28.57
C MET A 387 6.77 22.21 -29.12
N GLN A 388 7.56 23.09 -29.76
CA GLN A 388 7.00 24.22 -30.50
C GLN A 388 6.24 23.76 -31.74
N GLU A 389 6.81 22.87 -32.54
CA GLU A 389 6.14 22.31 -33.73
C GLU A 389 4.85 21.56 -33.35
N TRP A 390 4.86 20.83 -32.23
CA TRP A 390 3.68 20.18 -31.68
C TRP A 390 2.58 21.19 -31.35
N ALA A 391 2.91 22.28 -30.67
CA ALA A 391 1.94 23.31 -30.32
C ALA A 391 1.38 24.02 -31.56
N ASP A 392 2.23 24.33 -32.53
CA ASP A 392 1.83 24.94 -33.81
C ASP A 392 0.92 24.01 -34.63
N TYR A 393 1.14 22.69 -34.53
CA TYR A 393 0.24 21.70 -35.12
C TYR A 393 -1.13 21.69 -34.46
N ILE A 394 -1.21 21.73 -33.12
CA ILE A 394 -2.48 21.79 -32.39
C ILE A 394 -3.27 23.05 -32.75
N ASP A 395 -2.63 24.21 -32.82
CA ASP A 395 -3.29 25.47 -33.20
C ASP A 395 -3.85 25.39 -34.62
N ARG A 396 -3.09 24.85 -35.58
CA ARG A 396 -3.54 24.69 -36.97
C ARG A 396 -4.79 23.82 -37.11
N LEU A 397 -5.01 22.86 -36.21
CA LEU A 397 -6.22 22.05 -36.19
C LEU A 397 -7.44 22.78 -35.62
N SER A 398 -7.22 23.84 -34.84
CA SER A 398 -8.28 24.59 -34.17
C SER A 398 -8.86 25.74 -35.01
N VAL A 399 -8.17 26.11 -36.10
CA VAL A 399 -8.66 27.12 -37.05
C VAL A 399 -9.63 26.46 -38.03
N PRO A 400 -10.88 26.95 -38.18
CA PRO A 400 -11.78 26.46 -39.21
C PRO A 400 -11.14 26.69 -40.58
N THR A 401 -10.96 25.63 -41.37
CA THR A 401 -10.57 25.77 -42.77
C THR A 401 -11.69 26.51 -43.50
N THR A 402 -11.55 27.82 -43.69
CA THR A 402 -12.34 28.54 -44.67
C THR A 402 -11.93 28.02 -46.04
N GLU A 403 -12.72 27.11 -46.61
CA GLU A 403 -12.61 26.77 -48.03
C GLU A 403 -12.82 28.06 -48.82
N VAL A 404 -11.73 28.63 -49.31
CA VAL A 404 -11.77 29.66 -50.35
C VAL A 404 -12.23 28.96 -51.62
N GLY A 405 -13.55 28.88 -51.80
CA GLY A 405 -14.15 28.45 -53.04
C GLY A 405 -13.60 29.32 -54.17
N SER A 406 -12.82 28.71 -55.05
CA SER A 406 -12.35 29.34 -56.27
C SER A 406 -13.57 29.75 -57.09
N SER A 407 -13.93 31.03 -57.02
CA SER A 407 -14.81 31.65 -57.99
C SER A 407 -14.09 31.59 -59.34
N LYS A 408 -14.42 30.57 -60.14
CA LYS A 408 -14.13 30.59 -61.58
C LYS A 408 -14.89 31.79 -62.15
N ARG A 409 -14.15 32.86 -62.45
CA ARG A 409 -14.63 33.91 -63.35
C ARG A 409 -14.50 33.41 -64.78
N THR A 410 -15.62 33.61 -65.49
CA THR A 410 -15.89 33.57 -66.94
C THR A 410 -15.72 32.24 -67.63
#